data_AF-A0AA42GS25-F1
#
_entry.id   AF-A0AA42GS25-F1
#
_cell.length_a   1.000
_cell.length_b   1.000
_cell.length_c   1.000
_cell.angle_alpha   90.00
_cell.angle_beta   90.00
_cell.angle_gamma   90.00
#
_symmetry.space_group_name_H-M   'P 1'
#
loop_
_entity.id
_entity.type
_entity.pdbx_description
1 polymer ?
#
loop_
_entity_poly.entity_id
_entity_poly.type
_entity_poly.pdbx_seq_one_letter_code
_entity_poly.pdbx_strand_id
1 'polypeptide(L)'
;MRPPPRDQRRDSAPGEANRFSNRGYYGSLNHNVKATYVLHLGWFIGNPADALEQLGYQAESGPWRNFYLTGAQELRNGVQKLPTPDTASPDTVKAMDLDLFFDYLAMRLKGPEVADKHITLNLEFTDLNQKYVLEMVNGVLNHTEGLQSNQADATITLTRDTLNKIMLKQTTLKDAEGSGEIKVQGEQGKLEELMSYMDSFDFWFNIVTP
;
A
#
# COMPACT_ATOMS: atom_id res chain seq x y z
N MET A 1 10.49 -38.14 -25.56
CA MET A 1 10.92 -38.57 -24.20
C MET A 1 11.06 -37.34 -23.33
N ARG A 2 10.33 -37.24 -22.23
CA ARG A 2 10.47 -36.14 -21.25
C ARG A 2 11.75 -36.39 -20.43
N PRO A 3 12.64 -35.39 -20.25
CA PRO A 3 13.82 -35.57 -19.40
C PRO A 3 13.38 -35.75 -17.94
N PRO A 4 14.12 -36.53 -17.13
CA PRO A 4 13.79 -36.75 -15.73
C PRO A 4 13.92 -35.45 -14.91
N PRO A 5 13.12 -35.27 -13.85
CA PRO A 5 13.19 -34.09 -12.99
C PRO A 5 14.58 -33.94 -12.35
N ARG A 6 15.21 -32.77 -12.51
CA ARG A 6 16.46 -32.44 -11.81
C ARG A 6 16.17 -32.20 -10.33
N ASP A 7 16.98 -32.84 -9.49
CA ASP A 7 16.93 -32.81 -8.04
C ASP A 7 17.46 -31.47 -7.48
N GLN A 8 16.60 -30.73 -6.75
CA GLN A 8 16.96 -29.48 -6.06
C GLN A 8 18.08 -29.63 -5.02
N ARG A 9 18.50 -30.87 -4.69
CA ARG A 9 19.67 -31.14 -3.82
C ARG A 9 21.00 -30.67 -4.41
N ARG A 10 21.08 -30.30 -5.69
CA ARG A 10 22.33 -29.89 -6.35
C ARG A 10 22.69 -28.41 -6.24
N ASP A 11 21.79 -27.56 -5.74
CA ASP A 11 21.96 -26.10 -5.81
C ASP A 11 22.50 -25.47 -4.50
N SER A 12 22.88 -26.29 -3.51
CA SER A 12 23.47 -25.84 -2.23
C SER A 12 24.73 -26.62 -1.89
N ALA A 13 25.65 -26.00 -1.12
CA ALA A 13 26.92 -26.61 -0.75
C ALA A 13 26.70 -28.01 -0.11
N PRO A 14 27.46 -29.04 -0.51
CA PRO A 14 27.23 -30.41 -0.05
C PRO A 14 27.41 -30.50 1.47
N GLY A 15 26.28 -30.63 2.19
CA GLY A 15 26.20 -30.69 3.65
C GLY A 15 25.01 -29.94 4.22
N GLU A 16 24.63 -28.80 3.63
CA GLU A 16 23.52 -27.97 4.11
C GLU A 16 22.17 -28.33 3.48
N ALA A 17 22.20 -28.79 2.22
CA ALA A 17 21.02 -29.19 1.43
C ALA A 17 20.22 -30.36 2.02
N ASN A 18 20.89 -31.19 2.83
CA ASN A 18 20.39 -32.47 3.34
C ASN A 18 19.79 -32.37 4.75
N ARG A 19 19.71 -31.17 5.33
CA ARG A 19 19.03 -30.95 6.61
C ARG A 19 17.62 -30.43 6.36
N PHE A 20 16.61 -31.08 6.95
CA PHE A 20 15.21 -30.66 6.85
C PHE A 20 14.99 -29.20 7.28
N SER A 21 15.73 -28.73 8.29
CA SER A 21 15.66 -27.33 8.78
C SER A 21 16.07 -26.29 7.74
N ASN A 22 16.84 -26.67 6.72
CA ASN A 22 17.40 -25.76 5.73
C ASN A 22 16.66 -25.84 4.38
N ARG A 23 15.54 -26.58 4.32
CA ARG A 23 14.71 -26.73 3.12
C ARG A 23 13.82 -25.52 2.92
N GLY A 24 13.55 -25.20 1.66
CA GLY A 24 12.80 -24.01 1.25
C GLY A 24 11.28 -24.12 1.42
N TYR A 25 10.79 -24.50 2.60
CA TYR A 25 9.35 -24.68 2.85
C TYR A 25 8.56 -23.36 2.87
N TYR A 26 9.19 -22.27 3.33
CA TYR A 26 8.61 -20.94 3.35
C TYR A 26 9.24 -20.06 2.26
N GLY A 27 10.47 -19.59 2.46
CA GLY A 27 11.28 -18.99 1.39
C GLY A 27 11.85 -20.05 0.45
N SER A 28 12.08 -19.70 -0.81
CA SER A 28 12.78 -20.58 -1.76
C SER A 28 14.14 -19.98 -2.12
N LEU A 29 15.17 -20.83 -2.26
CA LEU A 29 16.51 -20.38 -2.64
C LEU A 29 16.46 -19.54 -3.94
N ASN A 30 15.63 -19.96 -4.90
CA ASN A 30 15.47 -19.22 -6.13
C ASN A 30 14.93 -17.79 -5.94
N HIS A 31 13.84 -17.62 -5.18
CA HIS A 31 13.29 -16.29 -4.94
C HIS A 31 14.25 -15.43 -4.12
N ASN A 32 14.93 -16.02 -3.14
CA ASN A 32 15.88 -15.29 -2.29
C ASN A 32 17.12 -14.82 -3.06
N VAL A 33 17.64 -15.62 -4.00
CA VAL A 33 18.77 -15.22 -4.87
C VAL A 33 18.36 -14.07 -5.79
N LYS A 34 17.16 -14.12 -6.40
CA LYS A 34 16.63 -13.00 -7.19
C LYS A 34 16.46 -11.74 -6.36
N ALA A 35 15.89 -11.86 -5.16
CA ALA A 35 15.72 -10.74 -4.26
C ALA A 35 17.08 -10.12 -3.88
N THR A 36 18.11 -10.93 -3.70
CA THR A 36 19.49 -10.45 -3.45
C THR A 36 20.06 -9.72 -4.67
N TYR A 37 19.84 -10.22 -5.89
CA TYR A 37 20.21 -9.49 -7.11
C TYR A 37 19.50 -8.14 -7.17
N VAL A 38 18.17 -8.11 -7.04
CA VAL A 38 17.36 -6.88 -7.11
C VAL A 38 17.77 -5.88 -6.03
N LEU A 39 18.11 -6.35 -4.82
CA LEU A 39 18.59 -5.51 -3.73
C LEU A 39 19.86 -4.73 -4.10
N HIS A 40 20.78 -5.34 -4.85
CA HIS A 40 22.08 -4.75 -5.15
C HIS A 40 22.16 -4.10 -6.54
N LEU A 41 21.40 -4.60 -7.51
CA LEU A 41 21.52 -4.23 -8.93
C LEU A 41 20.21 -3.70 -9.53
N GLY A 42 19.12 -3.68 -8.75
CA GLY A 42 17.79 -3.27 -9.22
C GLY A 42 17.12 -4.33 -10.11
N TRP A 43 15.96 -3.96 -10.67
CA TRP A 43 15.16 -4.87 -11.49
C TRP A 43 15.71 -5.06 -12.92
N PHE A 44 16.48 -4.09 -13.41
CA PHE A 44 16.98 -4.08 -14.79
C PHE A 44 18.19 -4.99 -14.95
N ILE A 45 18.10 -5.96 -15.86
CA ILE A 45 19.12 -7.00 -16.07
C ILE A 45 20.16 -6.66 -17.15
N GLY A 46 20.08 -5.49 -17.80
CA GLY A 46 21.06 -5.03 -18.81
C GLY A 46 21.05 -5.78 -20.16
N ASN A 47 20.71 -7.07 -20.19
CA ASN A 47 20.66 -7.94 -21.38
C ASN A 47 19.50 -8.96 -21.25
N PRO A 48 18.55 -9.05 -22.21
CA PRO A 48 17.33 -9.86 -22.09
C PRO A 48 17.53 -11.38 -22.26
N ALA A 49 18.75 -11.91 -22.13
CA ALA A 49 19.01 -13.35 -22.26
C ALA A 49 19.38 -13.96 -20.91
N ASP A 50 18.49 -14.84 -20.44
CA ASP A 50 18.66 -15.79 -19.35
C ASP A 50 18.57 -15.28 -17.91
N ALA A 51 17.33 -15.30 -17.42
CA ALA A 51 16.99 -16.09 -16.24
C ALA A 51 15.48 -16.38 -16.29
N LEU A 52 15.05 -17.56 -15.85
CA LEU A 52 13.67 -17.90 -15.44
C LEU A 52 12.82 -18.68 -16.45
N GLU A 53 13.10 -19.99 -16.58
CA GLU A 53 12.13 -20.94 -17.18
C GLU A 53 11.96 -22.27 -16.40
N GLN A 54 12.75 -22.55 -15.36
CA GLN A 54 12.77 -23.89 -14.72
C GLN A 54 12.02 -24.02 -13.37
N LEU A 55 11.20 -23.06 -12.96
CA LEU A 55 10.82 -22.93 -11.54
C LEU A 55 9.45 -23.47 -11.11
N GLY A 56 8.55 -23.82 -12.03
CA GLY A 56 7.18 -24.16 -11.64
C GLY A 56 6.91 -25.61 -11.26
N TYR A 57 7.69 -26.57 -11.75
CA TYR A 57 7.22 -27.96 -11.79
C TYR A 57 7.67 -28.85 -10.61
N GLN A 58 8.38 -28.31 -9.62
CA GLN A 58 8.86 -29.07 -8.45
C GLN A 58 8.81 -28.28 -7.13
N ALA A 59 7.86 -27.36 -6.95
CA ALA A 59 7.84 -26.47 -5.81
C ALA A 59 7.66 -27.21 -4.46
N GLU A 60 8.72 -27.25 -3.65
CA GLU A 60 8.69 -27.69 -2.24
C GLU A 60 8.16 -26.58 -1.31
N SER A 61 8.18 -25.33 -1.78
CA SER A 61 7.71 -24.15 -1.05
C SER A 61 6.17 -24.10 -0.99
N GLY A 62 5.63 -23.99 0.22
CA GLY A 62 4.20 -23.83 0.49
C GLY A 62 3.59 -22.62 -0.22
N PRO A 63 4.20 -21.42 -0.13
CA PRO A 63 3.75 -20.25 -0.88
C PRO A 63 3.67 -20.49 -2.40
N TRP A 64 4.70 -21.08 -3.02
CA TRP A 64 4.71 -21.35 -4.47
C TRP A 64 3.58 -22.28 -4.89
N ARG A 65 3.32 -23.34 -4.10
CA ARG A 65 2.17 -24.22 -4.31
C ARG A 65 0.86 -23.43 -4.27
N ASN A 66 0.67 -22.57 -3.27
CA ASN A 66 -0.55 -21.78 -3.12
C ASN A 66 -0.74 -20.81 -4.30
N PHE A 67 0.31 -20.09 -4.73
CA PHE A 67 0.24 -19.22 -5.91
C PHE A 67 -0.20 -19.98 -7.17
N TYR A 68 0.38 -21.14 -7.46
CA TYR A 68 0.01 -21.93 -8.64
C TYR A 68 -1.42 -22.47 -8.57
N LEU A 69 -1.85 -22.98 -7.41
CA LEU A 69 -3.18 -23.55 -7.26
C LEU A 69 -4.28 -22.48 -7.27
N THR A 70 -4.05 -21.34 -6.60
CA THR A 70 -4.99 -20.21 -6.63
C THR A 70 -5.08 -19.61 -8.04
N GLY A 71 -3.96 -19.39 -8.72
CA GLY A 71 -3.97 -18.89 -10.10
C GLY A 71 -4.69 -19.84 -11.07
N ALA A 72 -4.48 -21.16 -10.92
CA ALA A 72 -5.22 -22.15 -11.72
C ALA A 72 -6.72 -22.20 -11.38
N GLN A 73 -7.10 -21.96 -10.12
CA GLN A 73 -8.49 -21.89 -9.68
C GLN A 73 -9.18 -20.65 -10.25
N GLU A 74 -8.55 -19.49 -10.19
CA GLU A 74 -9.07 -18.23 -10.75
C GLU A 74 -9.22 -18.30 -12.27
N LEU A 75 -8.26 -18.90 -12.98
CA LEU A 75 -8.40 -19.12 -14.43
C LEU A 75 -9.57 -20.04 -14.80
N ARG A 76 -9.93 -20.99 -13.93
CA ARG A 76 -11.02 -21.95 -14.19
C ARG A 76 -12.40 -21.41 -13.81
N ASN A 77 -12.47 -20.68 -12.70
CA ASN A 77 -13.73 -20.33 -12.04
C ASN A 77 -13.96 -18.81 -11.90
N GLY A 78 -13.00 -17.99 -12.35
CA GLY A 78 -12.98 -16.55 -12.09
C GLY A 78 -12.57 -16.22 -10.65
N VAL A 79 -12.29 -14.93 -10.42
CA VAL A 79 -12.01 -14.37 -9.08
C VAL A 79 -13.26 -14.48 -8.20
N GLN A 80 -13.13 -15.14 -7.06
CA GLN A 80 -14.22 -15.30 -6.09
C GLN A 80 -14.21 -14.12 -5.11
N LYS A 81 -15.17 -13.20 -5.26
CA LYS A 81 -15.28 -12.04 -4.36
C LYS A 81 -15.92 -12.45 -3.04
N LEU A 82 -15.13 -12.40 -1.97
CA LEU A 82 -15.57 -12.67 -0.60
C LEU A 82 -15.51 -11.40 0.25
N PRO A 83 -16.23 -11.33 1.39
CA PRO A 83 -16.16 -10.19 2.29
C PRO A 83 -14.73 -9.94 2.76
N THR A 84 -14.26 -8.71 2.61
CA THR A 84 -12.93 -8.25 3.03
C THR A 84 -13.06 -7.04 3.95
N PRO A 85 -12.04 -6.76 4.78
CA PRO A 85 -12.02 -5.54 5.58
C PRO A 85 -12.09 -4.29 4.69
N ASP A 86 -12.97 -3.36 5.05
CA ASP A 86 -13.16 -2.08 4.32
C ASP A 86 -12.17 -0.99 4.78
N THR A 87 -11.56 -1.17 5.95
CA THR A 87 -10.53 -0.29 6.53
C THR A 87 -9.43 -1.11 7.21
N ALA A 88 -8.30 -0.48 7.49
CA ALA A 88 -7.28 -1.05 8.37
C ALA A 88 -7.85 -1.23 9.79
N SER A 89 -7.23 -2.10 10.60
CA SER A 89 -7.69 -2.30 11.97
C SER A 89 -7.58 -1.01 12.80
N PRO A 90 -8.46 -0.78 13.81
CA PRO A 90 -8.37 0.39 14.68
C PRO A 90 -7.01 0.57 15.34
N ASP A 91 -6.38 -0.53 15.77
CA ASP A 91 -5.05 -0.50 16.38
C ASP A 91 -3.96 -0.09 15.37
N THR A 92 -4.08 -0.55 14.11
CA THR A 92 -3.17 -0.11 13.03
C THR A 92 -3.31 1.38 12.74
N VAL A 93 -4.55 1.90 12.64
CA VAL A 93 -4.81 3.32 12.40
C VAL A 93 -4.28 4.19 13.54
N LYS A 94 -4.44 3.73 14.78
CA LYS A 94 -3.97 4.44 15.96
C LYS A 94 -2.45 4.43 16.10
N ALA A 95 -1.78 3.35 15.68
CA ALA A 95 -0.32 3.22 15.73
C ALA A 95 0.41 3.92 14.57
N MET A 96 -0.32 4.30 13.51
CA MET A 96 0.21 5.09 12.40
C MET A 96 0.54 6.50 12.88
N ASP A 97 1.69 7.03 12.51
CA ASP A 97 2.01 8.45 12.74
C ASP A 97 1.24 9.36 11.76
N LEU A 98 1.47 10.67 11.82
CA LEU A 98 0.84 11.63 10.92
C LEU A 98 1.50 11.63 9.53
N ASP A 99 2.81 11.47 9.46
CA ASP A 99 3.55 11.46 8.19
C ASP A 99 3.11 10.29 7.30
N LEU A 100 3.11 9.06 7.83
CA LEU A 100 2.64 7.87 7.12
C LEU A 100 1.15 7.96 6.76
N PHE A 101 0.35 8.62 7.61
CA PHE A 101 -1.05 8.86 7.31
C PHE A 101 -1.23 9.78 6.10
N PHE A 102 -0.49 10.88 6.05
CA PHE A 102 -0.54 11.81 4.93
C PHE A 102 0.09 11.23 3.66
N ASP A 103 1.14 10.43 3.76
CA ASP A 103 1.69 9.66 2.65
C ASP A 103 0.67 8.65 2.11
N TYR A 104 -0.08 7.98 2.98
CA TYR A 104 -1.15 7.08 2.57
C TYR A 104 -2.27 7.82 1.82
N LEU A 105 -2.63 9.03 2.25
CA LEU A 105 -3.56 9.87 1.50
C LEU A 105 -2.97 10.34 0.16
N ALA A 106 -1.70 10.73 0.13
CA ALA A 106 -1.03 11.16 -1.09
C ALA A 106 -0.98 10.05 -2.14
N MET A 107 -0.74 8.80 -1.71
CA MET A 107 -0.78 7.62 -2.58
C MET A 107 -2.16 7.38 -3.19
N ARG A 108 -3.24 7.72 -2.46
CA ARG A 108 -4.62 7.58 -2.94
C ARG A 108 -5.06 8.70 -3.88
N LEU A 109 -4.29 9.77 -4.01
CA LEU A 109 -4.69 10.89 -4.85
C LEU A 109 -4.78 10.47 -6.32
N LYS A 110 -5.90 10.79 -6.97
CA LYS A 110 -6.06 10.63 -8.42
C LYS A 110 -5.31 11.72 -9.18
N GLY A 111 -3.97 11.67 -9.11
CA GLY A 111 -3.06 12.71 -9.61
C GLY A 111 -3.39 13.27 -11.00
N PRO A 112 -3.64 12.41 -12.03
CA PRO A 112 -4.01 12.89 -13.37
C PRO A 112 -5.28 13.76 -13.42
N GLU A 113 -6.24 13.56 -12.50
CA GLU A 113 -7.49 14.34 -12.45
C GLU A 113 -7.30 15.71 -11.79
N VAL A 114 -6.19 15.91 -11.07
CA VAL A 114 -5.93 17.12 -10.26
C VAL A 114 -4.63 17.82 -10.63
N ALA A 115 -4.08 17.51 -11.81
CA ALA A 115 -2.81 18.08 -12.29
C ALA A 115 -2.82 19.61 -12.34
N ASP A 116 -3.95 20.21 -12.75
CA ASP A 116 -4.12 21.67 -12.90
C ASP A 116 -4.75 22.34 -11.66
N LYS A 117 -4.94 21.60 -10.56
CA LYS A 117 -5.57 22.09 -9.33
C LYS A 117 -4.52 22.41 -8.27
N HIS A 118 -4.83 23.41 -7.45
CA HIS A 118 -4.04 23.79 -6.28
C HIS A 118 -4.97 23.93 -5.08
N ILE A 119 -4.71 23.18 -4.01
CA ILE A 119 -5.38 23.31 -2.71
C ILE A 119 -4.32 23.35 -1.62
N THR A 120 -4.38 24.33 -0.73
CA THR A 120 -3.52 24.45 0.45
C THR A 120 -4.36 24.45 1.71
N LEU A 121 -4.17 23.45 2.58
CA LEU A 121 -4.88 23.32 3.84
C LEU A 121 -3.90 23.39 5.01
N ASN A 122 -4.26 24.17 6.02
CA ASN A 122 -3.58 24.15 7.31
C ASN A 122 -4.29 23.15 8.22
N LEU A 123 -3.56 22.26 8.88
CA LEU A 123 -4.10 21.37 9.91
C LEU A 123 -3.49 21.69 11.27
N GLU A 124 -4.32 21.71 12.31
CA GLU A 124 -3.92 21.89 13.70
C GLU A 124 -4.49 20.76 14.57
N PHE A 125 -3.58 19.93 15.10
CA PHE A 125 -3.89 18.83 16.01
C PHE A 125 -3.78 19.30 17.45
N THR A 126 -4.92 19.56 18.08
CA THR A 126 -5.00 20.17 19.42
C THR A 126 -4.49 19.28 20.56
N ASP A 127 -4.64 17.97 20.41
CA ASP A 127 -4.18 16.96 21.37
C ASP A 127 -2.68 16.69 21.28
N LEU A 128 -2.10 16.82 20.08
CA LEU A 128 -0.67 16.61 19.83
C LEU A 128 0.15 17.90 19.85
N ASN A 129 -0.51 19.06 19.85
CA ASN A 129 0.11 20.38 19.68
C ASN A 129 1.02 20.44 18.43
N GLN A 130 0.58 19.80 17.34
CA GLN A 130 1.27 19.73 16.06
C GLN A 130 0.48 20.48 14.98
N LYS A 131 1.22 21.04 14.03
CA LYS A 131 0.68 21.81 12.90
C LYS A 131 1.24 21.25 11.61
N TYR A 132 0.40 21.18 10.58
CA TYR A 132 0.80 20.72 9.25
C TYR A 132 0.26 21.65 8.19
N VAL A 133 1.00 21.77 7.08
CA VAL A 133 0.46 22.24 5.81
C VAL A 133 0.29 21.03 4.91
N LEU A 134 -0.90 20.88 4.33
CA LEU A 134 -1.16 19.98 3.21
C LEU A 134 -1.26 20.82 1.93
N GLU A 135 -0.49 20.47 0.92
CA GLU A 135 -0.50 21.17 -0.37
C GLU A 135 -0.69 20.18 -1.51
N MET A 136 -1.86 20.23 -2.14
CA MET A 136 -2.14 19.51 -3.37
C MET A 136 -1.79 20.39 -4.56
N VAL A 137 -0.77 20.02 -5.33
CA VAL A 137 -0.29 20.81 -6.48
C VAL A 137 0.37 19.88 -7.50
N ASN A 138 0.24 20.16 -8.80
CA ASN A 138 0.85 19.36 -9.88
C ASN A 138 0.50 17.86 -9.82
N GLY A 139 -0.71 17.51 -9.37
CA GLY A 139 -1.13 16.11 -9.28
C GLY A 139 -0.55 15.32 -8.09
N VAL A 140 0.12 15.97 -7.14
CA VAL A 140 0.65 15.35 -5.92
C VAL A 140 0.08 16.01 -4.66
N LEU A 141 0.12 15.31 -3.53
CA LEU A 141 -0.21 15.86 -2.22
C LEU A 141 1.03 15.83 -1.33
N ASN A 142 1.51 17.02 -0.95
CA ASN A 142 2.62 17.19 -0.02
C ASN A 142 2.08 17.48 1.38
N HIS A 143 2.86 17.09 2.39
CA HIS A 143 2.62 17.49 3.78
C HIS A 143 3.91 18.05 4.39
N THR A 144 3.80 19.01 5.30
CA THR A 144 4.96 19.56 6.02
C THR A 144 4.59 19.88 7.46
N GLU A 145 5.25 19.20 8.40
CA GLU A 145 5.09 19.44 9.83
C GLU A 145 5.70 20.79 10.26
N GLY A 146 5.10 21.42 11.27
CA GLY A 146 5.63 22.59 11.95
C GLY A 146 5.43 23.91 11.20
N LEU A 147 4.79 23.87 10.03
CA LEU A 147 4.47 25.03 9.22
C LEU A 147 2.97 25.31 9.18
N GLN A 148 2.66 26.56 8.83
CA GLN A 148 1.34 27.05 8.47
C GLN A 148 1.49 28.02 7.30
N SER A 149 0.61 27.93 6.31
CA SER A 149 0.59 28.88 5.20
C SER A 149 -0.37 30.02 5.49
N ASN A 150 0.08 31.26 5.27
CA ASN A 150 -0.79 32.45 5.33
C ASN A 150 -1.75 32.56 4.14
N GLN A 151 -1.54 31.73 3.11
CA GLN A 151 -2.36 31.67 1.89
C GLN A 151 -3.13 30.34 1.79
N ALA A 152 -3.33 29.65 2.93
CA ALA A 152 -4.15 28.44 2.95
C ALA A 152 -5.61 28.77 2.62
N ASP A 153 -6.27 27.92 1.83
CA ASP A 153 -7.69 28.06 1.51
C ASP A 153 -8.55 27.83 2.76
N ALA A 154 -8.12 26.92 3.65
CA ALA A 154 -8.75 26.67 4.93
C ALA A 154 -7.76 26.19 6.00
N THR A 155 -8.09 26.49 7.25
CA THR A 155 -7.46 25.92 8.45
C THR A 155 -8.44 24.99 9.13
N ILE A 156 -8.01 23.74 9.37
CA ILE A 156 -8.80 22.69 9.99
C ILE A 156 -8.17 22.35 11.34
N THR A 157 -8.90 22.61 12.41
CA THR A 157 -8.53 22.27 13.77
C THR A 157 -9.29 21.03 14.21
N LEU A 158 -8.57 20.00 14.64
CA LEU A 158 -9.15 18.72 15.08
C LEU A 158 -8.25 18.02 16.11
N THR A 159 -8.65 16.81 16.53
CA THR A 159 -7.80 15.90 17.32
C THR A 159 -7.37 14.71 16.46
N ARG A 160 -6.31 14.01 16.85
CA ARG A 160 -5.91 12.76 16.19
C ARG A 160 -6.98 11.67 16.34
N ASP A 161 -7.72 11.66 17.45
CA ASP A 161 -8.83 10.72 17.66
C ASP A 161 -9.98 10.95 16.66
N THR A 162 -10.39 12.20 16.45
CA THR A 162 -11.39 12.57 15.44
C THR A 162 -10.94 12.14 14.04
N LEU A 163 -9.67 12.37 13.68
CA LEU A 163 -9.11 11.91 12.41
C LEU A 163 -9.19 10.38 12.26
N ASN A 164 -8.82 9.64 13.30
CA ASN A 164 -8.86 8.17 13.29
C ASN A 164 -10.28 7.64 13.09
N LYS A 165 -11.28 8.24 13.76
CA LYS A 165 -12.70 7.87 13.60
C LYS A 165 -13.18 8.06 12.16
N ILE A 166 -12.75 9.14 11.50
CA ILE A 166 -13.07 9.41 10.09
C ILE A 166 -12.41 8.37 9.20
N MET A 167 -11.13 8.06 9.42
CA MET A 167 -10.41 7.04 8.66
C MET A 167 -11.04 5.64 8.79
N LEU A 168 -11.51 5.32 10.00
CA LEU A 168 -12.20 4.06 10.29
C LEU A 168 -13.67 4.05 9.81
N LYS A 169 -14.13 5.11 9.15
CA LYS A 169 -15.52 5.31 8.71
C LYS A 169 -16.55 5.20 9.87
N GLN A 170 -16.12 5.51 11.09
CA GLN A 170 -16.97 5.53 12.28
C GLN A 170 -17.77 6.84 12.40
N THR A 171 -17.26 7.90 11.79
CA THR A 171 -17.94 9.19 11.62
C THR A 171 -17.64 9.76 10.24
N THR A 172 -18.42 10.73 9.79
CA THR A 172 -18.16 11.46 8.54
C THR A 172 -17.55 12.82 8.83
N LEU A 173 -16.90 13.43 7.82
CA LEU A 173 -16.40 14.81 7.94
C LEU A 173 -17.54 15.79 8.30
N LYS A 174 -18.70 15.65 7.65
CA LYS A 174 -19.88 16.49 7.91
C LYS A 174 -20.42 16.32 9.32
N ASP A 175 -20.48 15.10 9.82
CA ASP A 175 -20.97 14.85 11.18
C ASP A 175 -19.97 15.38 12.23
N ALA A 176 -18.66 15.23 11.98
CA ALA A 176 -17.62 15.73 12.88
C ALA A 176 -17.53 17.27 12.88
N GLU A 177 -17.81 17.93 11.75
CA GLU A 177 -17.99 19.39 11.68
C GLU A 177 -19.26 19.82 12.42
N GLY A 178 -20.38 19.12 12.20
CA GLY A 178 -21.66 19.40 12.85
C GLY A 178 -21.65 19.21 14.38
N SER A 179 -20.87 18.25 14.88
CA SER A 179 -20.67 18.03 16.32
C SER A 179 -19.66 19.00 16.96
N GLY A 180 -18.92 19.77 16.15
CA GLY A 180 -17.89 20.70 16.60
C GLY A 180 -16.55 20.03 16.96
N GLU A 181 -16.38 18.73 16.64
CA GLU A 181 -15.10 18.02 16.77
C GLU A 181 -14.06 18.49 15.73
N ILE A 182 -14.53 18.92 14.56
CA ILE A 182 -13.72 19.64 13.57
C ILE A 182 -14.16 21.10 13.53
N LYS A 183 -13.19 22.00 13.53
CA LYS A 183 -13.41 23.42 13.26
C LYS A 183 -12.70 23.80 11.98
N VAL A 184 -13.45 24.33 11.01
CA VAL A 184 -12.90 24.82 9.75
C VAL A 184 -13.01 26.33 9.71
N GLN A 185 -11.88 27.02 9.50
CA GLN A 185 -11.84 28.45 9.20
C GLN A 185 -11.39 28.64 7.75
N GLY A 186 -11.99 29.59 7.03
CA GLY A 186 -11.75 29.78 5.59
C GLY A 186 -12.78 29.05 4.74
N GLU A 187 -12.36 28.48 3.61
CA GLU A 187 -13.23 27.82 2.63
C GLU A 187 -13.63 26.40 3.07
N GLN A 188 -14.82 26.26 3.64
CA GLN A 188 -15.31 24.99 4.22
C GLN A 188 -15.32 23.80 3.23
N GLY A 189 -15.58 24.05 1.94
CA GLY A 189 -15.69 22.99 0.93
C GLY A 189 -14.35 22.37 0.50
N LYS A 190 -13.21 22.98 0.84
CA LYS A 190 -11.89 22.56 0.31
C LYS A 190 -11.41 21.22 0.85
N LEU A 191 -11.72 20.90 2.10
CA LEU A 191 -11.41 19.59 2.66
C LEU A 191 -12.25 18.49 1.99
N GLU A 192 -13.55 18.72 1.79
CA GLU A 192 -14.43 17.78 1.07
C GLU A 192 -13.99 17.64 -0.41
N GLU A 193 -13.62 18.74 -1.07
CA GLU A 193 -13.06 18.74 -2.42
C GLU A 193 -11.80 17.85 -2.50
N LEU A 194 -10.82 18.05 -1.61
CA LEU A 194 -9.60 17.23 -1.55
C LEU A 194 -9.94 15.74 -1.37
N MET A 195 -10.83 15.43 -0.43
CA MET A 195 -11.21 14.04 -0.13
C MET A 195 -11.95 13.37 -1.29
N SER A 196 -12.66 14.13 -2.13
CA SER A 196 -13.32 13.60 -3.34
C SER A 196 -12.34 13.11 -4.42
N TYR A 197 -11.07 13.52 -4.34
CA TYR A 197 -10.01 13.08 -5.24
C TYR A 197 -9.24 11.85 -4.74
N MET A 198 -9.63 11.28 -3.61
CA MET A 198 -9.03 10.07 -3.06
C MET A 198 -9.65 8.84 -3.73
N ASP A 199 -8.82 7.98 -4.31
CA ASP A 199 -9.22 6.74 -4.94
C ASP A 199 -9.58 5.66 -3.90
N SER A 200 -10.31 4.65 -4.33
CA SER A 200 -10.57 3.43 -3.56
C SER A 200 -10.09 2.20 -4.33
N PHE A 201 -9.47 1.26 -3.61
CA PHE A 201 -8.88 0.08 -4.25
C PHE A 201 -9.82 -1.11 -4.09
N ASP A 202 -10.22 -1.74 -5.22
CA ASP A 202 -10.90 -3.04 -5.17
C ASP A 202 -9.91 -4.08 -4.67
N PHE A 203 -10.25 -4.77 -3.57
CA PHE A 203 -9.45 -5.84 -3.01
C PHE A 203 -9.26 -6.98 -4.03
N TRP A 204 -10.30 -7.26 -4.82
CA TRP A 204 -10.35 -8.40 -5.73
C TRP A 204 -9.99 -8.00 -7.17
N PHE A 205 -8.87 -7.28 -7.34
CA PHE A 205 -8.32 -6.98 -8.67
C PHE A 205 -7.82 -8.25 -9.36
N ASN A 206 -7.92 -8.30 -10.68
CA ASN A 206 -7.47 -9.47 -11.44
C ASN A 206 -5.94 -9.60 -11.38
N ILE A 207 -5.44 -10.82 -11.13
CA ILE A 207 -4.00 -11.13 -11.14
C ILE A 207 -3.61 -11.94 -12.39
N VAL A 208 -4.39 -12.98 -12.71
CA VAL A 208 -4.07 -13.93 -13.80
C VAL A 208 -4.76 -13.61 -15.14
N THR A 209 -5.57 -12.56 -15.17
CA THR A 209 -6.20 -12.02 -16.39
C THR A 209 -6.10 -10.50 -16.38
N PRO A 210 -6.12 -9.84 -17.56
CA PRO A 210 -6.28 -8.39 -17.64
C PRO A 210 -7.58 -7.89 -17.00
#